data_AF-A0A1H9N5P3-F1
#
_entry.id   AF-A0A1H9N5P3-F1
#
_cell.length_a   1.000
_cell.length_b   1.000
_cell.length_c   1.000
_cell.angle_alpha   90.00
_cell.angle_beta   90.00
_cell.angle_gamma   90.00
#
_symmetry.space_group_name_H-M   'P 1'
#
loop_
_entity.id
_entity.type
_entity.pdbx_description
1 polymer ?
#
loop_
_entity_poly.entity_id
_entity_poly.type
_entity_poly.pdbx_seq_one_letter_code
_entity_poly.pdbx_strand_id
1 'polypeptide(L)'
;MIDENEVSAARERLAEKQAELLHALLANGPAPAGFDEQRLGVEKRALLSKRRGIVRVLGPAVADELGDRFRPLFDAYAVEHPRRAGSRAREDAAAFAEWCRAAGELPTHRKARWKFWRSH
;
A
#
# COMPACT_ATOMS: atom_id res chain seq x y z
N MET A 1 -24.50 -35.20 16.60
CA MET A 1 -23.40 -34.68 17.41
C MET A 1 -22.30 -34.32 16.43
N ILE A 2 -22.09 -33.03 16.15
CA ILE A 2 -21.02 -32.64 15.22
C ILE A 2 -19.71 -32.87 15.96
N ASP A 3 -18.79 -33.60 15.33
CA ASP A 3 -17.49 -33.94 15.89
C ASP A 3 -16.65 -32.67 16.04
N GLU A 4 -16.12 -32.37 17.23
CA GLU A 4 -15.32 -31.17 17.48
C GLU A 4 -14.10 -31.07 16.55
N ASN A 5 -13.58 -32.22 16.09
CA ASN A 5 -12.46 -32.28 15.16
C ASN A 5 -12.86 -31.79 13.76
N GLU A 6 -14.08 -32.09 13.30
CA GLU A 6 -14.59 -31.57 12.01
C GLU A 6 -14.77 -30.05 12.05
N VAL A 7 -15.22 -29.51 13.18
CA VAL A 7 -15.37 -28.06 13.36
C VAL A 7 -14.01 -27.36 13.37
N SER A 8 -12.99 -27.94 14.03
CA SER A 8 -11.63 -27.40 14.02
C SER A 8 -11.04 -27.40 12.61
N ALA A 9 -11.14 -28.53 11.90
CA ALA A 9 -10.66 -28.65 10.52
C ALA A 9 -11.40 -27.71 9.55
N ALA A 10 -12.69 -27.43 9.80
CA ALA A 10 -13.44 -26.44 9.02
C ALA A 10 -12.96 -24.99 9.28
N ARG A 11 -12.63 -24.66 10.53
CA ARG A 11 -12.07 -23.35 10.90
C ARG A 11 -10.68 -23.14 10.31
N GLU A 12 -9.82 -24.15 10.31
CA GLU A 12 -8.48 -24.10 9.71
C GLU A 12 -8.56 -23.82 8.21
N ARG A 13 -9.38 -24.60 7.47
CA ARG A 13 -9.61 -24.38 6.03
C ARG A 13 -10.16 -22.98 5.71
N LEU A 14 -10.99 -22.42 6.58
CA LEU A 14 -11.48 -21.05 6.43
C LEU A 14 -10.35 -20.03 6.64
N ALA A 15 -9.54 -20.20 7.69
CA ALA A 15 -8.41 -19.31 7.98
C ALA A 15 -7.38 -19.33 6.86
N GLU A 16 -7.09 -20.50 6.28
CA GLU A 16 -6.22 -20.67 5.10
C GLU A 16 -6.77 -19.88 3.90
N LYS A 17 -8.04 -20.08 3.54
CA LYS A 17 -8.68 -19.33 2.45
C LYS A 17 -8.71 -17.81 2.70
N GLN A 18 -8.88 -17.39 3.95
CA GLN A 18 -8.81 -15.98 4.32
C GLN A 18 -7.38 -15.43 4.16
N ALA A 19 -6.36 -16.20 4.54
CA ALA A 19 -4.96 -15.82 4.34
C ALA A 19 -4.60 -15.74 2.86
N GLU A 20 -5.03 -16.71 2.05
CA GLU A 20 -4.87 -16.70 0.59
C GLU A 20 -5.54 -15.48 -0.05
N LEU A 21 -6.76 -15.15 0.38
CA LEU A 21 -7.47 -13.96 -0.10
C LEU A 21 -6.73 -12.67 0.28
N LEU A 22 -6.25 -12.56 1.52
CA LEU A 22 -5.45 -11.41 1.96
C LEU A 22 -4.15 -11.31 1.16
N HIS A 23 -3.48 -12.43 0.89
CA HIS A 23 -2.28 -12.46 0.07
C HIS A 23 -2.58 -12.04 -1.39
N ALA A 24 -3.68 -12.51 -1.97
CA ALA A 24 -4.12 -12.11 -3.29
C ALA A 24 -4.35 -10.59 -3.36
N LEU A 25 -5.06 -10.03 -2.38
CA LEU A 25 -5.44 -8.61 -2.34
C LEU A 25 -4.28 -7.66 -2.00
N LEU A 26 -3.40 -8.05 -1.08
CA LEU A 26 -2.37 -7.16 -0.53
C LEU A 26 -0.99 -7.38 -1.15
N ALA A 27 -0.73 -8.60 -1.62
CA ALA A 27 0.59 -9.05 -2.07
C ALA A 27 0.62 -9.54 -3.53
N ASN A 28 -0.37 -9.14 -4.34
CA ASN A 28 -0.47 -9.53 -5.75
C ASN A 28 -0.49 -11.06 -5.99
N GLY A 29 -0.92 -11.85 -5.01
CA GLY A 29 -1.12 -13.29 -5.20
C GLY A 29 -2.25 -13.61 -6.21
N PRO A 30 -2.26 -14.85 -6.73
CA PRO A 30 -3.33 -15.33 -7.62
C PRO A 30 -4.68 -15.33 -6.92
N ALA A 31 -5.76 -15.23 -7.69
CA ALA A 31 -7.12 -15.37 -7.18
C ALA A 31 -7.32 -16.76 -6.54
N PRO A 32 -7.77 -16.88 -5.28
CA PRO A 32 -8.09 -18.17 -4.69
C PRO A 32 -9.24 -18.86 -5.43
N ALA A 33 -9.27 -20.19 -5.41
CA ALA A 33 -10.30 -20.96 -6.10
C ALA A 33 -11.72 -20.55 -5.63
N GLY A 34 -12.61 -20.29 -6.60
CA GLY A 34 -13.98 -19.85 -6.35
C GLY A 34 -14.16 -18.33 -6.20
N PHE A 35 -13.10 -17.54 -6.30
CA PHE A 35 -13.18 -16.08 -6.38
C PHE A 35 -13.08 -15.59 -7.83
N ASP A 36 -13.87 -14.56 -8.14
CA ASP A 36 -13.85 -13.88 -9.43
C ASP A 36 -12.62 -12.96 -9.53
N GLU A 37 -11.73 -13.27 -10.48
CA GLU A 37 -10.48 -12.53 -10.72
C GLU A 37 -10.72 -11.06 -11.09
N GLN A 38 -11.79 -10.76 -11.86
CA GLN A 38 -12.13 -9.39 -12.26
C GLN A 38 -12.58 -8.57 -11.05
N ARG A 39 -13.41 -9.16 -10.18
CA ARG A 39 -13.83 -8.52 -8.92
C ARG A 39 -12.65 -8.28 -7.99
N LEU A 40 -11.74 -9.26 -7.87
CA LEU A 40 -10.49 -9.06 -7.11
C LEU A 40 -9.63 -7.95 -7.72
N GLY A 41 -9.57 -7.84 -9.05
CA GLY A 41 -8.89 -6.74 -9.73
C GLY A 41 -9.48 -5.36 -9.45
N VAL A 42 -10.81 -5.25 -9.29
CA VAL A 42 -11.47 -4.00 -8.85
C VAL A 42 -11.07 -3.68 -7.41
N GLU A 43 -11.12 -4.66 -6.51
CA GLU A 43 -10.79 -4.45 -5.10
C GLU A 43 -9.32 -4.05 -4.90
N LYS A 44 -8.39 -4.72 -5.60
CA LYS A 44 -6.96 -4.35 -5.60
C LYS A 44 -6.75 -2.90 -6.00
N ARG A 45 -7.46 -2.41 -7.04
CA ARG A 45 -7.38 -1.00 -7.48
C ARG A 45 -7.98 -0.05 -6.45
N ALA A 46 -9.08 -0.40 -5.80
CA ALA A 46 -9.68 0.40 -4.75
C ALA A 46 -8.74 0.53 -3.53
N LEU A 47 -8.13 -0.58 -3.11
CA LEU A 47 -7.15 -0.62 -2.03
C LEU A 47 -5.89 0.19 -2.38
N LEU A 48 -5.38 0.08 -3.60
CA LEU A 48 -4.25 0.88 -4.08
C LEU A 48 -4.58 2.38 -4.03
N SER A 49 -5.75 2.77 -4.51
CA SER A 49 -6.20 4.16 -4.48
C SER A 49 -6.29 4.70 -3.05
N LYS A 50 -6.83 3.90 -2.12
CA LYS A 50 -6.89 4.25 -0.70
C LYS A 50 -5.51 4.41 -0.08
N ARG A 51 -4.60 3.47 -0.34
CA ARG A 51 -3.20 3.51 0.11
C ARG A 51 -2.51 4.80 -0.37
N ARG A 52 -2.63 5.11 -1.65
CA ARG A 52 -2.08 6.32 -2.28
C ARG A 52 -2.64 7.59 -1.66
N GLY A 53 -3.95 7.63 -1.40
CA GLY A 53 -4.62 8.76 -0.73
C GLY A 53 -4.08 9.01 0.67
N ILE A 54 -3.91 7.94 1.46
CA ILE A 54 -3.33 8.04 2.81
C ILE A 54 -1.88 8.54 2.76
N VAL A 55 -1.05 8.02 1.84
CA VAL A 55 0.34 8.47 1.70
C VAL A 55 0.42 9.94 1.30
N ARG A 56 -0.45 10.41 0.40
CA ARG A 56 -0.55 11.83 0.06
C ARG A 56 -0.89 12.70 1.27
N VAL A 57 -1.82 12.27 2.12
CA VAL A 57 -2.20 12.98 3.35
C VAL A 57 -1.07 13.00 4.37
N LEU A 58 -0.30 11.91 4.49
CA LEU A 58 0.80 11.80 5.44
C LEU A 58 2.08 12.52 4.97
N GLY A 59 2.27 12.68 3.67
CA GLY A 59 3.43 13.33 3.06
C GLY A 59 3.05 14.42 2.05
N PRO A 60 2.30 15.46 2.44
CA PRO A 60 1.81 16.47 1.49
C PRO A 60 2.96 17.18 0.79
N ALA A 61 4.05 17.51 1.50
CA ALA A 61 5.22 18.14 0.88
C ALA A 61 5.87 17.27 -0.22
N VAL A 62 5.90 15.95 -0.04
CA VAL A 62 6.41 15.02 -1.07
C VAL A 62 5.44 14.96 -2.24
N ALA A 63 4.14 14.90 -1.98
CA ALA A 63 3.12 14.88 -3.03
C ALA A 63 3.11 16.17 -3.85
N ASP A 64 3.30 17.33 -3.20
CA ASP A 64 3.37 18.63 -3.84
C ASP A 64 4.64 18.77 -4.69
N GLU A 65 5.77 18.25 -4.22
CA GLU A 65 7.04 18.27 -4.96
C GLU A 65 7.03 17.33 -6.18
N LEU A 66 6.36 16.19 -6.07
CA LEU A 66 6.18 15.26 -7.20
C LEU A 66 5.10 15.75 -8.18
N GLY A 67 4.10 16.49 -7.71
CA GLY A 67 2.99 16.99 -8.52
C GLY A 67 2.26 15.85 -9.25
N ASP A 68 2.08 16.01 -10.56
CA ASP A 68 1.40 15.01 -11.41
C ASP A 68 2.16 13.67 -11.48
N ARG A 69 3.47 13.66 -11.21
CA ARG A 69 4.28 12.43 -11.14
C ARG A 69 3.95 11.58 -9.92
N PHE A 70 3.34 12.14 -8.88
CA PHE A 70 3.06 11.42 -7.63
C PHE A 70 2.28 10.13 -7.89
N ARG A 71 1.22 10.20 -8.70
CA ARG A 71 0.35 9.05 -8.97
C ARG A 71 1.06 7.93 -9.73
N PRO A 72 1.67 8.16 -10.92
CA PRO A 72 2.37 7.09 -11.63
C PRO A 72 3.57 6.55 -10.84
N LEU A 73 4.31 7.38 -10.10
CA LEU A 73 5.42 6.91 -9.26
C LEU A 73 4.92 6.06 -8.09
N PHE A 74 3.83 6.46 -7.44
CA PHE A 74 3.25 5.66 -6.36
C PHE A 74 2.76 4.30 -6.85
N ASP A 75 2.16 4.25 -8.04
CA ASP A 75 1.67 3.01 -8.63
C ASP A 75 2.83 2.06 -8.95
N ALA A 76 3.95 2.58 -9.50
CA ALA A 76 5.17 1.80 -9.72
C ALA A 76 5.78 1.28 -8.40
N TYR A 77 5.96 2.17 -7.42
CA TYR A 77 6.42 1.80 -6.08
C TYR A 77 5.56 0.69 -5.46
N ALA A 78 4.22 0.80 -5.56
CA ALA A 78 3.29 -0.13 -4.94
C ALA A 78 3.33 -1.54 -5.55
N VAL A 79 3.71 -1.66 -6.82
CA VAL A 79 3.93 -2.96 -7.50
C VAL A 79 5.16 -3.66 -6.92
N GLU A 80 6.25 -2.92 -6.71
CA GLU A 80 7.50 -3.45 -6.11
C GLU A 80 7.39 -3.65 -4.59
N HIS A 81 6.48 -2.92 -3.95
CA HIS A 81 6.30 -2.90 -2.50
C HIS A 81 4.86 -3.28 -2.12
N PRO A 82 4.48 -4.56 -2.33
CA PRO A 82 3.19 -5.07 -1.88
C PRO A 82 2.99 -4.88 -0.37
N ARG A 83 1.76 -4.63 0.05
CA ARG A 83 1.46 -4.43 1.47
C ARG A 83 1.53 -5.76 2.21
N ARG A 84 2.30 -5.78 3.30
CA ARG A 84 2.25 -6.86 4.29
C ARG A 84 1.25 -6.51 5.38
N ALA A 85 0.55 -7.50 5.92
CA ALA A 85 -0.33 -7.32 7.08
C ALA A 85 0.44 -6.61 8.21
N GLY A 86 -0.19 -5.63 8.86
CA GLY A 86 0.42 -4.86 9.96
C GLY A 86 1.31 -3.67 9.54
N SER A 87 1.57 -3.46 8.24
CA SER A 87 2.40 -2.33 7.78
C SER A 87 1.76 -0.98 8.14
N ARG A 88 2.50 -0.12 8.87
CA ARG A 88 1.99 1.18 9.31
C ARG A 88 2.00 2.18 8.14
N ALA A 89 0.94 2.98 8.03
CA ALA A 89 0.82 3.95 6.95
C ALA A 89 1.93 5.02 6.91
N ARG A 90 2.47 5.39 8.08
CA ARG A 90 3.59 6.34 8.17
C ARG A 90 4.91 5.76 7.65
N GLU A 91 5.16 4.48 7.91
CA GLU A 91 6.34 3.77 7.39
C GLU A 91 6.26 3.65 5.87
N ASP A 92 5.07 3.35 5.34
CA ASP A 92 4.79 3.27 3.91
C ASP A 92 5.03 4.62 3.19
N ALA A 93 4.59 5.72 3.79
CA ALA A 93 4.84 7.06 3.27
C ALA A 93 6.34 7.43 3.29
N ALA A 94 7.06 7.04 4.34
CA ALA A 94 8.51 7.25 4.43
C ALA A 94 9.27 6.42 3.40
N ALA A 95 8.93 5.13 3.26
CA ALA A 95 9.54 4.23 2.28
C ALA A 95 9.30 4.70 0.84
N PHE A 96 8.09 5.17 0.51
CA PHE A 96 7.81 5.77 -0.79
C PHE A 96 8.70 7.01 -1.07
N ALA A 97 8.89 7.88 -0.07
CA ALA A 97 9.75 9.04 -0.23
C ALA A 97 11.23 8.64 -0.46
N GLU A 98 11.73 7.63 0.27
CA GLU A 98 13.09 7.11 0.03
C GLU A 98 13.24 6.43 -1.33
N TRP A 99 12.24 5.66 -1.76
CA TRP A 99 12.22 5.05 -3.09
C TRP A 99 12.29 6.12 -4.19
N CYS A 100 11.50 7.19 -4.06
CA CYS A 100 11.57 8.33 -4.99
C CYS A 100 12.93 9.03 -4.98
N ARG A 101 13.59 9.16 -3.82
CA ARG A 101 14.95 9.73 -3.76
C ARG A 101 15.98 8.84 -4.42
N ALA A 102 15.89 7.52 -4.21
CA ALA A 102 16.76 6.55 -4.86
C ALA A 102 16.57 6.57 -6.39
N ALA A 103 15.34 6.79 -6.86
CA ALA A 103 15.02 6.98 -8.27
C ALA A 103 15.38 8.36 -8.83
N GLY A 104 15.86 9.30 -8.00
CA GLY A 104 16.19 10.67 -8.43
C GLY A 104 14.98 11.59 -8.65
N GLU A 105 13.78 11.14 -8.28
CA GLU A 105 12.52 11.89 -8.43
C GLU A 105 12.35 12.97 -7.36
N LEU A 106 13.03 12.81 -6.22
CA LEU A 106 13.11 13.75 -5.11
C LEU A 106 14.57 14.11 -4.79
N PRO A 107 14.85 15.34 -4.31
CA PRO A 107 16.16 15.71 -3.81
C PRO A 107 16.61 14.84 -2.65
N THR A 108 17.87 14.42 -2.68
CA THR A 108 18.54 13.64 -1.61
C THR A 108 18.70 14.43 -0.31
N HIS A 109 18.72 15.77 -0.40
CA HIS A 109 18.78 16.67 0.75
C HIS A 109 17.44 17.38 0.92
N ARG A 110 16.82 17.24 2.10
CA ARG A 110 15.66 18.07 2.47
C ARG A 110 16.14 19.51 2.55
N LYS A 111 15.95 20.31 1.50
CA LYS A 111 16.20 21.76 1.60
C LYS A 111 15.31 22.27 2.72
N ALA A 112 15.91 22.76 3.81
CA ALA A 112 15.17 23.45 4.85
C ALA A 112 14.46 24.64 4.21
N ARG A 113 13.16 24.52 3.92
CA ARG A 113 12.35 25.58 3.31
C ARG A 113 12.01 26.65 4.34
N TRP A 114 13.01 27.26 4.95
CA TRP A 114 12.86 28.45 5.79
C TRP A 114 13.45 29.65 5.08
N LYS A 115 12.58 30.59 4.70
CA LYS A 115 12.86 32.03 4.51
C LYS A 115 11.58 32.72 4.05
N PHE A 116 10.74 33.21 4.97
CA PHE A 116 9.87 34.40 4.79
C PHE A 116 9.44 35.05 6.14
N TRP A 117 10.22 34.89 7.21
CA TRP A 117 10.06 35.73 8.42
C TRP A 117 11.35 36.52 8.66
N ARG A 118 11.40 37.69 8.01
CA ARG A 118 12.27 38.88 8.19
C ARG A 118 11.86 39.81 7.04
N SER A 119 11.32 41.01 7.19
CA SER A 119 11.15 42.01 8.25
C SER A 119 9.89 42.83 7.83
N HIS A 120 9.31 43.81 8.51
CA HIS A 120 9.71 44.83 9.49
C HIS A 120 8.50 45.12 10.38
#